data_AF-A0A822CKL9-F1
#
_entry.id   AF-A0A822CKL9-F1
#
_cell.length_a   1.000
_cell.length_b   1.000
_cell.length_c   1.000
_cell.angle_alpha   90.00
_cell.angle_beta   90.00
_cell.angle_gamma   90.00
#
_symmetry.space_group_name_H-M   'P 1'
#
loop_
_entity.id
_entity.type
_entity.pdbx_description
1 polymer ?
#
loop_
_entity_poly.entity_id
_entity_poly.type
_entity_poly.pdbx_seq_one_letter_code
_entity_poly.pdbx_strand_id
1 'polypeptide(L)'
;GNEPSTGTGKQLAETCNINTSLMTFKDCIRVLNENQTAKKQMLLPYRNSVLTSIFRPFFIGRGRTIICCNVNPCATFISQTNDLLKFSALA
;
A
#
# COMPACT_ATOMS: atom_id res chain seq x y z
N GLY A 1 -9.06 9.99 39.84
CA GLY A 1 -9.31 10.93 38.74
C GLY A 1 -8.20 10.77 37.73
N ASN A 2 -8.56 10.31 36.53
CA ASN A 2 -7.86 10.38 35.23
C ASN A 2 -6.34 10.13 35.18
N GLU A 3 -5.98 8.87 34.93
CA GLU A 3 -4.73 8.50 34.23
C GLU A 3 -4.83 8.93 32.76
N PRO A 4 -3.82 9.63 32.19
CA PRO A 4 -3.85 10.02 30.79
C PRO A 4 -3.65 8.78 29.90
N SER A 5 -4.59 8.55 28.98
CA SER A 5 -4.59 7.49 27.97
C SER A 5 -3.47 7.69 26.92
N THR A 6 -2.22 7.54 27.34
CA THR A 6 -1.02 7.72 26.49
C THR A 6 -0.84 6.61 25.44
N GLY A 7 -1.55 5.48 25.58
CA GLY A 7 -1.52 4.36 24.62
C GLY A 7 -2.27 4.63 23.32
N THR A 8 -3.45 5.27 23.36
CA THR A 8 -4.32 5.42 22.19
C THR A 8 -3.73 6.34 21.12
N GLY A 9 -3.08 7.44 21.53
CA GLY A 9 -2.47 8.39 20.59
C GLY A 9 -1.29 7.80 19.82
N LYS A 10 -0.43 7.03 20.49
CA LYS A 10 0.71 6.35 19.85
C LYS A 10 0.26 5.23 18.91
N GLN A 11 -0.69 4.41 19.36
CA GLN A 11 -1.25 3.32 18.55
C GLN A 11 -1.99 3.85 17.32
N LEU A 12 -2.72 4.96 17.46
CA LEU A 12 -3.37 5.63 16.35
C LEU A 12 -2.35 6.16 15.34
N ALA A 13 -1.30 6.83 15.81
CA ALA A 13 -0.22 7.34 14.95
C ALA A 13 0.49 6.20 14.20
N GLU A 14 0.78 5.09 14.88
CA GLU A 14 1.35 3.88 14.27
C GLU A 14 0.44 3.31 13.17
N THR A 15 -0.84 3.13 13.47
CA THR A 15 -1.85 2.64 12.52
C THR A 15 -1.94 3.56 11.30
N CYS A 16 -1.90 4.88 11.53
CA CYS A 16 -1.95 5.87 10.46
C CYS A 16 -0.72 5.79 9.55
N ASN A 17 0.48 5.62 10.11
CA ASN A 17 1.73 5.49 9.37
C ASN A 17 1.76 4.21 8.53
N ILE A 18 1.30 3.08 9.09
CA ILE A 18 1.17 1.81 8.37
C ILE A 18 0.24 2.00 7.16
N ASN A 19 -0.97 2.53 7.38
CA ASN A 19 -1.94 2.74 6.31
C ASN A 19 -1.44 3.72 5.24
N THR A 20 -0.73 4.78 5.63
CA THR A 20 -0.15 5.76 4.70
C THR A 20 0.89 5.11 3.78
N SER A 21 1.78 4.28 4.34
CA SER A 21 2.79 3.58 3.55
C SER A 21 2.17 2.58 2.57
N LEU A 22 1.14 1.84 2.99
CA LEU A 22 0.41 0.90 2.15
C LEU A 22 -0.39 1.60 1.05
N MET A 23 -1.03 2.74 1.37
CA MET A 23 -1.75 3.55 0.38
C MET A 23 -0.80 4.08 -0.69
N THR A 24 0.35 4.62 -0.27
CA THR A 24 1.40 5.08 -1.20
C THR A 24 1.93 3.95 -2.08
N PHE A 25 2.08 2.75 -1.52
CA PHE A 25 2.48 1.56 -2.27
C PHE A 25 1.44 1.20 -3.35
N LYS A 26 0.15 1.19 -2.99
CA LYS A 26 -0.94 0.94 -3.94
C LYS A 26 -0.94 1.95 -5.09
N ASP A 27 -0.72 3.23 -4.78
CA ASP A 27 -0.62 4.27 -5.80
C ASP A 27 0.57 4.08 -6.74
N CYS A 28 1.73 3.67 -6.23
CA CYS A 28 2.88 3.34 -7.07
C CYS A 28 2.55 2.24 -8.07
N ILE A 29 1.92 1.14 -7.63
CA ILE A 29 1.55 0.03 -8.51
C ILE A 29 0.52 0.46 -9.55
N ARG A 30 -0.51 1.24 -9.15
CA ARG A 30 -1.50 1.77 -10.10
C ARG A 30 -0.83 2.61 -11.20
N VAL A 31 0.01 3.57 -10.81
CA VAL A 31 0.74 4.42 -11.76
C VAL A 31 1.67 3.59 -12.65
N LEU A 32 2.32 2.57 -12.10
CA LEU A 32 3.17 1.65 -12.87
C LEU A 32 2.37 0.90 -13.93
N ASN A 33 1.22 0.32 -13.55
CA ASN A 33 0.34 -0.39 -14.47
C ASN A 33 -0.20 0.55 -15.56
N GLU A 34 -0.59 1.78 -15.22
CA GLU A 34 -1.04 2.78 -16.20
C GLU A 34 0.08 3.17 -17.19
N ASN A 35 1.31 3.31 -16.71
CA ASN A 35 2.46 3.59 -17.58
C ASN A 35 2.74 2.42 -18.53
N GLN A 36 2.51 1.17 -18.10
CA GLN A 36 2.72 -0.02 -18.93
C GLN A 36 1.58 -0.26 -19.93
N THR A 37 0.33 -0.19 -19.48
CA THR A 37 -0.85 -0.56 -20.28
C THR A 37 -1.32 0.57 -21.20
N ALA A 38 -1.34 1.81 -20.71
CA ALA A 38 -1.81 2.97 -21.45
C ALA A 38 -0.67 3.81 -22.05
N LYS A 39 0.59 3.32 -21.96
CA LYS A 39 1.81 4.02 -22.42
C LYS A 39 1.92 5.45 -21.89
N LYS A 40 1.38 5.70 -20.69
CA LYS A 40 1.54 6.98 -19.99
C LYS A 40 2.99 7.11 -19.47
N GLN A 41 3.40 8.34 -19.18
CA GLN A 41 4.71 8.63 -18.59
C GLN A 41 4.54 9.44 -17.30
N MET A 42 3.74 8.91 -16.37
CA MET A 42 3.48 9.54 -15.08
C MET A 42 4.60 9.23 -14.07
N LEU A 43 4.92 10.20 -13.22
CA LEU A 43 5.91 10.02 -12.15
C LEU A 43 5.32 9.16 -11.03
N LEU A 44 6.07 8.12 -10.62
CA LEU A 44 5.69 7.28 -9.48
C LEU A 44 5.89 8.02 -8.14
N PRO A 45 4.93 7.97 -7.20
CA PRO A 45 5.01 8.65 -5.90
C PRO A 45 5.86 7.89 -4.86
N TYR A 46 6.91 7.19 -5.28
CA TYR A 46 7.69 6.33 -4.37
C TYR A 46 8.41 7.08 -3.25
N ARG A 47 8.52 8.41 -3.34
CA ARG A 47 9.15 9.25 -2.31
C ARG A 47 8.23 9.59 -1.14
N ASN A 48 6.92 9.32 -1.27
CA ASN A 48 5.94 9.76 -0.27
C ASN A 48 5.90 8.85 0.97
N SER A 49 6.58 7.70 0.94
CA SER A 49 6.77 6.84 2.12
C SER A 49 8.16 6.19 2.13
N VAL A 50 8.67 5.88 3.31
CA VAL A 50 9.94 5.15 3.48
C VAL A 50 9.88 3.79 2.78
N LEU A 51 8.76 3.08 2.93
CA LEU A 51 8.54 1.77 2.31
C LEU A 51 8.70 1.85 0.79
N THR A 52 7.96 2.74 0.14
CA THR A 52 8.02 2.87 -1.32
C THR A 52 9.37 3.38 -1.81
N SER A 53 10.09 4.16 -1.00
CA SER A 53 11.43 4.64 -1.34
C SER A 53 12.43 3.48 -1.40
N ILE A 54 12.36 2.56 -0.44
CA ILE A 54 13.16 1.32 -0.44
C ILE A 54 12.80 0.44 -1.65
N PHE A 55 11.51 0.35 -1.98
CA PHE A 55 11.02 -0.46 -3.11
C PHE A 55 11.27 0.15 -4.49
N ARG A 56 11.81 1.38 -4.57
CA ARG A 56 12.06 2.10 -5.83
C ARG A 56 12.73 1.26 -6.93
N PRO A 57 13.80 0.47 -6.67
CA PRO A 57 14.45 -0.32 -7.72
C PRO A 57 13.50 -1.28 -8.43
N PHE A 58 12.56 -1.86 -7.69
CA PHE A 58 11.58 -2.80 -8.23
C PHE A 58 10.55 -2.12 -9.14
N PHE A 59 10.11 -0.90 -8.80
CA PHE A 59 9.18 -0.15 -9.65
C PHE A 59 9.77 0.30 -10.98
N ILE A 60 11.09 0.49 -11.06
CA ILE A 60 11.78 0.90 -12.28
C ILE A 60 12.35 -0.29 -13.09
N GLY A 61 11.86 -1.50 -12.82
CA GLY A 61 12.24 -2.71 -13.56
C GLY A 61 13.60 -3.30 -13.17
N ARG A 62 14.19 -2.89 -12.04
CA ARG A 62 15.44 -3.45 -11.52
C ARG A 62 15.17 -4.48 -10.42
N GLY A 63 14.56 -5.59 -10.81
CA GLY A 63 14.26 -6.72 -9.93
C GLY A 63 12.96 -7.44 -10.31
N ARG A 64 12.65 -8.52 -9.58
CA ARG A 64 11.35 -9.18 -9.62
C ARG A 64 10.68 -9.02 -8.27
N THR A 65 9.38 -8.77 -8.26
CA THR A 65 8.58 -8.63 -7.04
C THR A 65 7.41 -9.59 -7.12
N ILE A 66 7.10 -10.20 -5.98
CA ILE A 66 5.93 -11.06 -5.81
C ILE A 66 5.12 -10.46 -4.67
N ILE A 67 3.80 -10.35 -4.87
CA ILE A 67 2.87 -9.90 -3.84
C ILE A 67 2.07 -11.11 -3.34
N CYS A 68 2.23 -11.44 -2.06
CA CYS A 68 1.42 -12.46 -1.39
C CYS A 68 0.21 -11.77 -0.74
N CYS A 69 -1.00 -12.13 -1.16
CA CYS A 69 -2.24 -11.58 -0.63
C CYS A 69 -2.84 -12.51 0.41
N ASN A 70 -2.95 -12.05 1.66
CA ASN A 70 -3.61 -12.78 2.73
C ASN A 70 -5.06 -12.30 2.85
N VAL A 71 -6.01 -13.24 2.79
CA VAL A 71 -7.45 -12.95 2.86
C VAL A 71 -8.06 -13.51 4.15
N ASN A 72 -9.07 -12.83 4.66
CA ASN A 72 -9.84 -13.31 5.80
C ASN A 72 -11.17 -13.90 5.30
N PRO A 73 -11.48 -15.19 5.59
CA PRO A 73 -12.70 -15.84 5.10
C PRO A 73 -13.99 -15.34 5.78
N CYS A 74 -13.89 -14.54 6.85
CA CYS A 74 -15.06 -14.01 7.54
C CYS A 74 -15.78 -12.95 6.68
N ALA A 75 -17.10 -13.10 6.55
CA ALA A 75 -17.95 -12.24 5.72
C ALA A 75 -17.85 -10.75 6.08
N THR A 76 -17.56 -10.42 7.35
CA THR A 76 -17.34 -9.05 7.82
C THR A 76 -16.21 -8.34 7.06
N PHE A 77 -15.25 -9.09 6.52
CA PHE A 77 -14.08 -8.56 5.82
C PHE A 77 -14.16 -8.72 4.29
N ILE A 78 -15.32 -9.08 3.74
CA ILE A 78 -15.49 -9.33 2.30
C ILE A 78 -15.17 -8.08 1.46
N SER A 79 -15.56 -6.89 1.92
CA SER A 79 -15.30 -5.62 1.22
C SER A 79 -13.79 -5.35 1.09
N GLN A 80 -13.07 -5.46 2.21
CA GLN A 80 -11.62 -5.28 2.26
C GLN A 80 -10.89 -6.34 1.42
N THR A 81 -11.38 -7.58 1.45
CA THR A 81 -10.85 -8.67 0.63
C THR A 81 -11.05 -8.38 -0.85
N ASN A 82 -12.23 -7.90 -1.26
CA ASN A 82 -12.50 -7.52 -2.65
C ASN A 82 -11.57 -6.38 -3.11
N ASP A 83 -11.35 -5.36 -2.27
CA ASP A 83 -10.43 -4.28 -2.59
C ASP A 83 -8.98 -4.76 -2.73
N LEU A 84 -8.55 -5.71 -1.88
CA LEU A 84 -7.24 -6.36 -2.00
C LEU A 84 -7.12 -7.15 -3.31
N LEU A 85 -8.14 -7.91 -3.68
CA LEU A 85 -8.15 -8.70 -4.91
C LEU A 85 -8.12 -7.81 -6.15
N LYS A 86 -8.92 -6.75 -6.19
CA LYS A 86 -8.86 -5.74 -7.27
C LYS A 86 -7.47 -5.13 -7.39
N PHE A 87 -6.84 -4.82 -6.27
CA PHE A 87 -5.48 -4.33 -6.25
C PHE A 87 -4.48 -5.36 -6.82
N SER A 88 -4.59 -6.64 -6.41
CA SER A 88 -3.70 -7.68 -6.91
C SER A 88 -3.77 -7.90 -8.42
N ALA A 89 -4.93 -7.62 -9.04
CA ALA A 89 -5.09 -7.68 -10.49
C ALA A 89 -4.38 -6.55 -11.25
N LEU A 90 -3.95 -5.49 -10.56
CA LEU A 90 -3.17 -4.39 -11.13
C LEU A 90 -1.65 -4.61 -11.03
N ALA A 91 -1.21 -5.56 -10.20
CA ALA A 91 0.19 -5.81 -9.88
C ALA A 91 0.81 -6.86 -10.82
#